data_AF-A0A7V9DGM7-F1
#
_entry.id   AF-A0A7V9DGM7-F1
#
_cell.length_a   1.000
_cell.length_b   1.000
_cell.length_c   1.000
_cell.angle_alpha   90.00
_cell.angle_beta   90.00
_cell.angle_gamma   90.00
#
_symmetry.space_group_name_H-M   'P 1'
#
loop_
_entity.id
_entity.type
_entity.pdbx_description
1 polymer ?
#
loop_
_entity_poly.entity_id
_entity_poly.type
_entity_poly.pdbx_seq_one_letter_code
_entity_poly.pdbx_strand_id
1 'polypeptide(L)'
;MTRRRKYSEEPFGPTIERLMGDTGLTYRGLAARTRLSAGYLNHLVHGNRPVPSKEVVERLAGALDIDPEHFREYRLRVITDRLEAKPDLIDRLYKRLSASSS
;
A
#
# COMPACT_ATOMS: atom_id res chain seq x y z
N MET A 1 11.57 0.62 20.99
CA MET A 1 10.83 0.35 19.74
C MET A 1 11.04 1.52 18.80
N THR A 2 11.68 1.30 17.65
CA THR A 2 11.92 2.35 16.65
C THR A 2 10.57 2.86 16.14
N ARG A 3 10.33 4.16 16.18
CA ARG A 3 9.08 4.78 15.70
C ARG A 3 8.93 4.43 14.20
N ARG A 4 7.96 3.60 13.84
CA ARG A 4 7.69 3.28 12.43
C ARG A 4 7.42 4.57 11.67
N ARG A 5 8.03 4.71 10.48
CA ARG A 5 7.68 5.82 9.59
C ARG A 5 6.19 5.75 9.28
N LYS A 6 5.50 6.90 9.30
CA LYS A 6 4.08 6.95 8.96
C LYS A 6 3.81 6.40 7.56
N TYR A 7 4.74 6.64 6.63
CA TYR A 7 4.62 6.28 5.22
C TYR A 7 5.79 5.39 4.78
N SER A 8 5.50 4.30 4.09
CA SER A 8 6.51 3.48 3.41
C SER A 8 6.90 4.10 2.07
N GLU A 9 8.19 4.03 1.74
CA GLU A 9 8.73 4.36 0.42
C GLU A 9 8.99 3.08 -0.41
N GLU A 10 8.96 1.92 0.24
CA GLU A 10 9.17 0.61 -0.37
C GLU A 10 7.93 0.17 -1.18
N PRO A 11 8.10 -0.74 -2.16
CA PRO A 11 6.97 -1.36 -2.84
C PRO A 11 6.08 -2.15 -1.87
N PHE A 12 4.84 -2.38 -2.28
CA PHE A 12 3.81 -3.06 -1.48
C PHE A 12 4.26 -4.39 -0.86
N GLY A 13 4.84 -5.29 -1.67
CA GLY A 13 5.24 -6.63 -1.24
C GLY A 13 6.33 -6.63 -0.15
N PRO A 14 7.51 -6.01 -0.39
CA PRO A 14 8.54 -5.83 0.62
C PRO A 14 8.05 -5.14 1.90
N THR A 15 7.15 -4.16 1.76
CA THR A 15 6.54 -3.51 2.93
C THR A 15 5.75 -4.51 3.78
N ILE A 16 4.97 -5.42 3.18
CA ILE A 16 4.26 -6.48 3.90
C ILE A 16 5.23 -7.43 4.59
N GLU A 17 6.27 -7.90 3.89
CA GLU A 17 7.26 -8.83 4.44
C GLU A 17 7.96 -8.24 5.66
N ARG A 18 8.39 -6.98 5.56
CA ARG A 18 8.99 -6.24 6.67
C ARG A 18 8.03 -6.10 7.85
N LEU A 19 6.77 -5.74 7.61
CA LEU A 19 5.76 -5.61 8.68
C LEU A 19 5.40 -6.95 9.33
N MET A 20 5.41 -8.04 8.57
CA MET A 20 5.27 -9.39 9.11
C MET A 20 6.42 -9.73 10.05
N GLY A 21 7.66 -9.40 9.66
CA GLY A 21 8.84 -9.52 10.52
C GLY A 21 8.70 -8.70 11.81
N ASP A 22 8.29 -7.45 11.71
CA ASP A 22 8.10 -6.56 12.87
C ASP A 22 7.00 -7.02 13.84
N THR A 23 5.99 -7.74 13.35
CA THR A 23 4.81 -8.18 14.13
C THR A 23 4.87 -9.65 14.54
N GLY A 24 5.89 -10.39 14.08
CA GLY A 24 6.01 -11.83 14.28
C GLY A 24 4.93 -12.65 13.53
N LEU A 25 4.25 -12.06 12.54
CA LEU A 25 3.21 -12.75 11.79
C LEU A 25 3.83 -13.62 10.70
N THR A 26 3.35 -14.86 10.62
CA THR A 26 3.62 -15.75 9.48
C THR A 26 2.59 -15.53 8.37
N TYR A 27 2.86 -16.01 7.15
CA TYR A 27 1.87 -15.96 6.06
C TYR A 27 0.56 -16.63 6.44
N ARG A 28 0.60 -17.73 7.20
CA ARG A 28 -0.58 -18.42 7.71
C ARG A 28 -1.33 -17.58 8.74
N GLY A 29 -0.60 -16.93 9.65
CA GLY A 29 -1.18 -16.03 10.64
C GLY A 29 -1.85 -14.81 10.01
N LEU A 30 -1.19 -14.17 9.05
CA LEU A 30 -1.74 -13.05 8.30
C LEU A 30 -2.97 -13.48 7.49
N ALA A 31 -2.89 -14.61 6.78
CA ALA A 31 -3.99 -15.21 6.03
C ALA A 31 -5.25 -15.40 6.90
N ALA A 32 -5.07 -15.96 8.11
CA ALA A 32 -6.18 -16.17 9.05
C ALA A 32 -6.84 -14.85 9.47
N ARG A 33 -6.04 -13.81 9.76
CA ARG A 33 -6.56 -12.48 10.16
C ARG A 33 -7.29 -11.76 9.03
N THR A 34 -6.84 -11.91 7.79
CA THR A 34 -7.40 -11.18 6.64
C THR A 34 -8.45 -11.96 5.85
N ARG A 35 -8.65 -13.25 6.18
CA ARG A 35 -9.44 -14.22 5.39
C ARG A 35 -8.95 -14.33 3.94
N LEU A 36 -7.63 -14.28 3.77
CA LEU A 36 -6.96 -14.49 2.48
C LEU A 36 -6.23 -15.83 2.50
N SER A 37 -5.83 -16.36 1.35
CA SER A 37 -5.00 -17.57 1.32
C SER A 37 -3.52 -17.21 1.52
N ALA A 38 -2.77 -18.08 2.21
CA ALA A 38 -1.32 -17.91 2.37
C ALA A 38 -0.60 -17.91 1.01
N GLY A 39 -1.07 -18.71 0.05
CA GLY A 39 -0.55 -18.71 -1.32
C GLY A 39 -0.75 -17.36 -2.02
N TYR A 40 -1.93 -16.75 -1.86
CA TYR A 40 -2.19 -15.41 -2.40
C TYR A 40 -1.26 -14.36 -1.78
N LEU A 41 -1.09 -14.38 -0.46
CA LEU A 41 -0.16 -13.48 0.23
C LEU A 41 1.29 -13.66 -0.24
N ASN A 42 1.73 -14.91 -0.42
CA ASN A 42 3.06 -15.21 -0.94
C ASN A 42 3.26 -14.60 -2.35
N HIS A 43 2.27 -14.76 -3.23
CA HIS A 43 2.35 -14.15 -4.56
C HIS A 43 2.30 -12.61 -4.52
N LEU A 44 1.56 -12.01 -3.58
CA LEU A 44 1.54 -10.56 -3.39
C LEU A 44 2.90 -10.03 -2.92
N VAL A 45 3.52 -10.68 -1.93
CA VAL A 45 4.82 -10.25 -1.38
C VAL A 45 5.92 -10.30 -2.44
N HIS A 46 5.96 -11.38 -3.22
CA HIS A 46 6.98 -11.57 -4.24
C HIS A 46 6.65 -10.90 -5.60
N GLY A 47 5.61 -10.05 -5.66
CA GLY A 47 5.27 -9.29 -6.88
C GLY A 47 4.72 -10.14 -8.04
N ASN A 48 4.39 -11.40 -7.79
CA ASN A 48 3.79 -12.32 -8.77
C ASN A 48 2.29 -12.04 -9.01
N ARG A 49 1.71 -11.13 -8.21
CA ARG A 49 0.36 -10.60 -8.37
C ARG A 49 0.39 -9.08 -8.21
N PRO A 50 -0.47 -8.35 -8.93
CA PRO A 50 -0.60 -6.91 -8.76
C PRO A 50 -1.11 -6.57 -7.36
N VAL A 51 -0.86 -5.33 -6.92
CA VAL A 51 -1.41 -4.79 -5.67
C VAL A 51 -2.94 -4.92 -5.69
N PRO A 52 -3.56 -5.45 -4.62
CA PRO A 52 -4.99 -5.80 -4.62
C PRO A 52 -5.88 -4.57 -4.47
N SER A 53 -7.21 -4.71 -4.40
CA SER A 53 -8.14 -3.57 -4.23
C SER A 53 -7.89 -2.80 -2.92
N LYS A 54 -8.37 -1.54 -2.82
CA LYS A 54 -8.26 -0.72 -1.60
C LYS A 54 -8.80 -1.45 -0.35
N GLU A 55 -9.94 -2.13 -0.48
CA GLU A 55 -10.54 -2.91 0.60
C GLU A 55 -9.63 -4.05 1.09
N VAL A 56 -8.94 -4.75 0.18
CA VAL A 56 -7.98 -5.78 0.56
C VAL A 56 -6.74 -5.16 1.22
N VAL A 57 -6.28 -4.01 0.74
CA VAL A 57 -5.17 -3.28 1.37
C VAL A 57 -5.55 -2.81 2.78
N GLU A 58 -6.77 -2.32 3.00
CA GLU A 58 -7.28 -1.92 4.32
C GLU A 58 -7.33 -3.11 5.29
N ARG A 59 -7.80 -4.27 4.82
CA ARG A 59 -7.77 -5.51 5.63
C ARG A 59 -6.36 -5.93 6.01
N LEU A 60 -5.42 -5.86 5.07
CA LEU A 60 -4.00 -6.16 5.33
C LEU A 60 -3.39 -5.17 6.33
N ALA A 61 -3.66 -3.87 6.15
CA ALA A 61 -3.18 -2.82 7.05
C ALA A 61 -3.69 -3.02 8.48
N GLY A 62 -4.99 -3.28 8.65
CA GLY A 62 -5.57 -3.56 9.96
C GLY A 62 -5.00 -4.83 10.61
N ALA A 63 -4.75 -5.89 9.84
CA ALA A 63 -4.13 -7.11 10.38
C ALA A 63 -2.66 -6.92 10.82
N LEU A 64 -1.96 -5.95 10.21
CA LEU A 64 -0.58 -5.56 10.48
C LEU A 64 -0.45 -4.39 11.47
N ASP A 65 -1.57 -3.91 12.03
CA ASP A 65 -1.62 -2.81 13.00
C ASP A 65 -0.99 -1.50 12.48
N ILE A 66 -1.39 -1.11 11.26
CA ILE A 66 -0.99 0.14 10.60
C ILE A 66 -2.17 0.77 9.85
N ASP A 67 -2.08 2.08 9.58
CA ASP A 67 -2.98 2.75 8.65
C ASP A 67 -2.72 2.28 7.19
N PRO A 68 -3.76 2.17 6.35
CA PRO A 68 -3.59 1.81 4.93
C PRO A 68 -2.75 2.85 4.17
N GLU A 69 -2.74 4.11 4.61
CA GLU A 69 -1.88 5.17 4.04
C GLU A 69 -0.39 4.88 4.19
N HIS A 70 0.01 3.95 5.07
CA HIS A 70 1.40 3.50 5.14
C HIS A 70 1.87 2.97 3.77
N PHE A 71 1.01 2.28 3.02
CA PHE A 71 1.33 1.78 1.70
C PHE A 71 1.31 2.91 0.66
N ARG A 72 2.38 3.01 -0.13
CA ARG A 72 2.50 3.99 -1.21
C ARG A 72 1.40 3.82 -2.25
N GLU A 73 1.12 2.59 -2.65
CA GLU A 73 0.14 2.27 -3.69
C GLU A 73 -1.30 2.57 -3.25
N TYR A 74 -1.60 2.49 -1.95
CA TYR A 74 -2.89 2.96 -1.42
C TYR A 74 -3.03 4.47 -1.57
N ARG A 75 -2.01 5.23 -1.14
CA ARG A 75 -1.99 6.70 -1.29
C ARG A 75 -2.12 7.13 -2.75
N LEU A 76 -1.42 6.46 -3.67
CA LEU A 76 -1.53 6.74 -5.10
C LEU A 76 -2.97 6.59 -5.60
N ARG A 77 -3.67 5.50 -5.24
CA ARG A 77 -5.08 5.34 -5.62
C ARG A 77 -5.98 6.40 -5.02
N VAL A 78 -5.81 6.73 -3.74
CA VAL A 78 -6.60 7.79 -3.09
C VAL A 78 -6.39 9.14 -3.80
N ILE A 79 -5.15 9.43 -4.22
CA ILE A 79 -4.84 10.64 -4.97
C ILE A 79 -5.51 10.60 -6.35
N THR A 80 -5.37 9.49 -7.10
CA THR A 80 -5.98 9.34 -8.43
C THR A 80 -7.49 9.51 -8.38
N ASP A 81 -8.19 8.82 -7.48
CA ASP A 81 -9.66 8.92 -7.35
C ASP A 81 -10.10 10.38 -7.07
N ARG A 82 -9.34 11.10 -6.25
CA ARG A 82 -9.63 12.51 -5.92
C ARG A 82 -9.31 13.46 -7.06
N LEU A 83 -8.30 13.15 -7.85
CA LEU A 83 -7.92 13.92 -9.04
C LEU A 83 -8.97 13.76 -10.14
N GLU A 84 -9.48 12.55 -10.37
CA GLU A 84 -10.54 12.29 -11.35
C GLU A 84 -11.80 13.13 -11.09
N ALA A 85 -12.13 13.36 -9.81
CA ALA A 85 -13.24 14.23 -9.42
C ALA A 85 -12.94 15.74 -9.52
N LYS A 86 -11.72 16.14 -9.90
CA LYS A 86 -11.24 17.54 -9.89
C LYS A 86 -10.33 17.86 -11.09
N PRO A 87 -10.88 18.02 -12.31
CA PRO A 87 -10.10 18.31 -13.51
C PRO A 87 -9.16 19.52 -13.37
N ASP A 88 -9.60 20.63 -12.77
CA ASP A 88 -8.75 21.81 -12.55
C ASP A 88 -7.52 21.53 -11.69
N LEU A 89 -7.60 20.53 -10.79
CA LEU A 89 -6.45 20.11 -9.99
C LEU A 89 -5.48 19.28 -10.81
N ILE A 90 -5.97 18.45 -11.75
CA ILE A 90 -5.15 17.71 -12.70
C ILE A 90 -4.33 18.69 -13.54
N ASP A 91 -4.97 19.68 -14.15
CA ASP A 91 -4.29 20.65 -15.02
C ASP A 91 -3.20 21.43 -14.29
N ARG A 92 -3.48 21.87 -13.05
CA ARG A 92 -2.49 22.56 -12.22
C ARG A 92 -1.33 21.65 -11.82
N LEU A 93 -1.62 20.41 -11.45
CA LEU A 93 -0.59 19.43 -11.09
C LEU A 93 0.28 19.10 -12.31
N TYR A 94 -0.32 18.88 -13.47
CA TYR A 94 0.38 18.60 -14.72
C TYR A 94 1.32 19.74 -15.09
N LYS A 95 0.83 20.99 -15.12
CA LYS A 95 1.66 22.19 -15.40
C LYS A 95 2.85 22.30 -14.44
N ARG A 96 2.64 22.02 -13.15
CA ARG A 96 3.70 22.07 -12.14
C ARG A 96 4.78 21.00 -12.37
N LEU A 97 4.38 19.77 -12.68
CA LEU A 97 5.30 18.66 -12.89
C LEU A 97 6.05 18.79 -14.24
N SER A 98 5.41 19.33 -15.27
CA SER A 98 6.07 19.59 -16.57
C SER A 98 7.09 20.72 -16.48
N ALA A 99 6.80 21.76 -15.69
CA ALA A 99 7.73 22.89 -15.49
C ALA A 99 8.97 22.54 -14.65
N SER A 100 8.92 21.44 -13.88
CA SER A 100 10.05 21.00 -13.02
C SER A 100 11.03 20.08 -13.76
N SER A 101 10.78 19.80 -15.04
CA SER A 101 11.59 18.91 -15.90
C SER A 101 12.45 19.69 -16.92
N SER A 102 12.64 21.00 -16.71
CA SER A 102 13.46 21.90 -17.55
C SER A 102 14.55 22.57 -16.73
#